data_AF-A0A2D4IMW8-F1
#
_entry.id   AF-A0A2D4IMW8-F1
#
_cell.length_a   1.000
_cell.length_b   1.000
_cell.length_c   1.000
_cell.angle_alpha   90.00
_cell.angle_beta   90.00
_cell.angle_gamma   90.00
#
_symmetry.space_group_name_H-M   'P 1'
#
loop_
_entity.id
_entity.type
_entity.pdbx_description
1 polymer ?
#
loop_
_entity_poly.entity_id
_entity_poly.type
_entity_poly.pdbx_seq_one_letter_code
_entity_poly.pdbx_strand_id
1 'polypeptide(L)'
;ALVCRSQGSFHSSPLENSRSQDLFVSGTGLPSGSSMAAPDHLEIERQTLRKEKLSVRVISTIQAARRPATCRIYNATWKKFCQWCVKSRISPLTPSVGQVLDF
;
A
#
# COMPACT_ATOMS: atom_id res chain seq x y z
N ALA A 1 35.84 13.51 -10.34
CA ALA A 1 36.46 13.53 -9.00
C ALA A 1 35.39 13.28 -7.96
N LEU A 2 35.58 12.28 -7.11
CA LEU A 2 34.75 11.94 -5.94
C LEU A 2 35.16 12.83 -4.76
N VAL A 3 34.20 13.30 -3.95
CA VAL A 3 34.49 13.73 -2.57
C VAL A 3 33.38 13.21 -1.65
N CYS A 4 33.69 12.11 -0.97
CA CYS A 4 33.04 11.69 0.26
C CYS A 4 33.57 12.56 1.41
N ARG A 5 32.69 13.09 2.27
CA ARG A 5 33.13 13.72 3.52
C ARG A 5 32.56 12.95 4.71
N SER A 6 33.47 12.20 5.34
CA SER A 6 33.33 11.54 6.63
C SER A 6 33.62 12.55 7.74
N GLN A 7 32.80 12.55 8.80
CA GLN A 7 33.24 12.98 10.12
C GLN A 7 32.80 11.92 11.13
N GLY A 8 33.77 11.23 11.70
CA GLY A 8 33.57 10.36 12.85
C GLY A 8 33.70 11.13 14.16
N SER A 9 33.15 10.56 15.23
CA SER A 9 33.79 10.54 16.55
C SER A 9 33.35 9.30 17.31
N PHE A 10 34.32 8.45 17.64
CA PHE A 10 34.24 7.41 18.67
C PHE A 10 34.20 8.11 20.06
N HIS A 11 33.95 7.54 21.24
CA HIS A 11 33.89 6.19 21.81
C HIS A 11 33.36 6.35 23.25
N SER A 12 32.56 5.41 23.79
CA SER A 12 32.68 4.84 25.16
C SER A 12 31.38 4.16 25.64
N SER A 13 31.40 2.84 25.73
CA SER A 13 30.63 2.01 26.68
C SER A 13 31.62 1.47 27.75
N PRO A 14 31.26 0.70 28.81
CA PRO A 14 29.96 0.18 29.29
C PRO A 14 29.72 0.36 30.82
N LEU A 15 28.50 0.14 31.33
CA LEU A 15 28.30 -0.62 32.59
C LEU A 15 26.83 -1.03 32.72
N GLU A 16 26.62 -2.34 32.89
CA GLU A 16 25.36 -2.92 33.30
C GLU A 16 24.88 -2.36 34.65
N ASN A 17 23.57 -2.17 34.80
CA ASN A 17 22.93 -2.30 36.09
C ASN A 17 21.68 -3.17 35.93
N SER A 18 21.81 -4.42 36.35
CA SER A 18 20.72 -5.37 36.48
C SER A 18 19.91 -5.08 37.74
N ARG A 19 18.61 -4.80 37.62
CA ARG A 19 17.65 -5.20 38.64
C ARG A 19 16.28 -5.47 38.03
N SER A 20 15.96 -6.76 37.94
CA SER A 20 14.68 -7.34 37.57
C SER A 20 13.53 -6.74 38.35
N GLN A 21 12.41 -6.47 37.67
CA GLN A 21 11.08 -6.69 38.23
C GLN A 21 10.11 -7.07 37.12
N ASP A 22 9.69 -8.32 37.22
CA ASP A 22 8.64 -9.01 36.49
C ASP A 22 7.32 -8.23 36.56
N LEU A 23 6.80 -7.84 35.40
CA LEU A 23 5.46 -7.28 35.24
C LEU A 23 4.81 -8.01 34.07
N PHE A 24 4.01 -9.01 34.44
CA PHE A 24 2.95 -9.66 33.66
C PHE A 24 2.47 -8.80 32.47
N VAL A 25 2.94 -9.14 31.26
CA VAL A 25 2.31 -8.65 30.02
C VAL A 25 1.21 -9.64 29.66
N SER A 26 0.06 -9.51 30.33
CA SER A 26 -1.21 -9.98 29.80
C SER A 26 -1.83 -8.81 29.05
N GLY A 27 -1.41 -8.65 27.81
CA GLY A 27 -1.92 -7.65 26.87
C GLY A 27 -2.39 -8.37 25.62
N THR A 28 -3.68 -8.69 25.60
CA THR A 28 -4.41 -9.34 24.51
C THR A 28 -4.20 -8.56 23.20
N GLY A 29 -3.20 -8.96 22.42
CA GLY A 29 -3.03 -8.52 21.04
C GLY A 29 -4.02 -9.25 20.16
N LEU A 30 -5.29 -8.83 20.18
CA LEU A 30 -6.18 -9.12 19.06
C LEU A 30 -5.46 -8.67 17.78
N PRO A 31 -5.34 -9.51 16.74
CA PRO A 31 -4.83 -9.03 15.47
C PRO A 31 -5.70 -7.85 15.08
N SER A 32 -5.08 -6.67 14.95
CA SER A 32 -5.73 -5.47 14.42
C SER A 32 -6.44 -5.91 13.17
N GLY A 33 -7.78 -6.00 13.26
CA GLY A 33 -8.61 -6.48 12.18
C GLY A 33 -8.23 -5.61 11.00
N SER A 34 -7.59 -6.24 10.00
CA SER A 34 -7.18 -5.59 8.78
C SER A 34 -8.44 -4.94 8.22
N SER A 35 -8.59 -3.64 8.48
CA SER A 35 -9.59 -2.82 7.83
C SER A 35 -9.27 -3.02 6.37
N MET A 36 -10.06 -3.83 5.68
CA MET A 36 -9.80 -4.21 4.30
C MET A 36 -9.84 -2.91 3.51
N ALA A 37 -8.67 -2.29 3.35
CA ALA A 37 -8.53 -1.06 2.61
C ALA A 37 -9.17 -1.31 1.24
N ALA A 38 -9.97 -0.35 0.79
CA ALA A 38 -10.62 -0.45 -0.51
C ALA A 38 -9.58 -0.90 -1.55
N PRO A 39 -9.90 -1.93 -2.36
CA PRO A 39 -8.92 -2.53 -3.24
C PRO A 39 -8.31 -1.46 -4.14
N ASP A 40 -6.99 -1.43 -4.16
CA ASP A 40 -6.23 -0.55 -5.03
C ASP A 40 -6.62 -0.84 -6.49
N HIS A 41 -6.50 0.15 -7.39
CA HIS A 41 -6.81 -0.04 -8.80
C HIS A 41 -6.05 -1.25 -9.39
N LEU A 42 -4.79 -1.42 -8.97
CA LEU A 42 -3.96 -2.56 -9.36
C LEU A 42 -4.51 -3.90 -8.85
N GLU A 43 -5.14 -3.94 -7.68
CA GLU A 43 -5.75 -5.16 -7.17
C GLU A 43 -6.98 -5.53 -8.00
N ILE A 44 -7.79 -4.55 -8.38
CA ILE A 44 -8.95 -4.76 -9.26
C ILE A 44 -8.49 -5.30 -10.62
N GLU A 45 -7.48 -4.66 -11.20
CA GLU A 45 -6.85 -5.13 -12.44
C GLU A 45 -6.32 -6.57 -12.28
N ARG A 46 -5.64 -6.87 -11.16
CA ARG A 46 -5.13 -8.21 -10.87
C ARG A 46 -6.25 -9.26 -10.85
N GLN A 47 -7.40 -8.93 -10.25
CA GLN A 47 -8.56 -9.82 -10.23
C GLN A 47 -9.15 -10.02 -11.62
N THR A 48 -9.23 -8.97 -12.44
CA THR A 48 -9.69 -9.07 -13.84
C THR A 48 -8.77 -9.95 -14.67
N LEU A 49 -7.45 -9.76 -14.60
CA LEU A 49 -6.48 -10.57 -15.35
C LEU A 49 -6.46 -12.03 -14.89
N ARG A 50 -6.78 -12.31 -13.62
CA ARG A 50 -6.98 -13.69 -13.14
C ARG A 50 -8.23 -14.33 -13.71
N LYS A 51 -9.33 -13.58 -13.84
CA LYS A 51 -10.56 -14.07 -14.50
C LYS A 51 -10.29 -14.42 -15.97
N GLU A 52 -9.37 -13.70 -16.61
CA GLU A 52 -8.85 -14.00 -17.96
C GLU A 52 -7.85 -15.17 -18.02
N LYS A 53 -7.62 -15.86 -16.89
CA LYS A 53 -6.71 -17.01 -16.76
C LYS A 53 -5.24 -16.72 -17.05
N LEU A 54 -4.80 -15.47 -16.88
CA LEU A 54 -3.37 -15.16 -16.93
C LEU A 54 -2.64 -15.68 -15.69
N SER A 55 -1.40 -16.14 -15.88
CA SER A 55 -0.59 -16.63 -14.76
C SER A 55 -0.17 -15.48 -13.84
N VAL A 56 0.04 -15.78 -12.56
CA VAL A 56 0.51 -14.79 -11.57
C VAL A 56 1.80 -14.11 -12.02
N ARG A 57 2.73 -14.85 -12.63
CA ARG A 57 4.00 -14.31 -13.15
C ARG A 57 3.77 -13.29 -14.26
N VAL A 58 2.86 -13.58 -15.20
CA VAL A 58 2.50 -12.67 -16.29
C VAL A 58 1.85 -11.40 -15.73
N ILE A 59 0.90 -11.55 -14.79
CA ILE A 59 0.24 -10.41 -14.16
C ILE A 59 1.22 -9.51 -13.42
N SER A 60 2.12 -10.09 -12.62
CA SER A 60 3.18 -9.33 -11.94
C SER A 60 4.08 -8.60 -12.93
N THR A 61 4.38 -9.21 -14.07
CA THR A 61 5.19 -8.58 -15.12
C THR A 61 4.48 -7.39 -15.74
N ILE A 62 3.18 -7.52 -16.07
CA ILE A 62 2.35 -6.42 -16.58
C ILE A 62 2.32 -5.25 -15.60
N GLN A 63 2.10 -5.53 -14.31
CA GLN A 63 2.06 -4.51 -13.27
C GLN A 63 3.42 -3.85 -13.04
N ALA A 64 4.50 -4.63 -13.05
CA ALA A 64 5.87 -4.13 -12.87
C ALA A 64 6.40 -3.32 -14.06
N ALA A 65 5.89 -3.58 -15.27
CA ALA A 65 6.25 -2.81 -16.47
C ALA A 65 5.77 -1.34 -16.41
N ARG A 66 4.83 -1.02 -15.51
CA ARG A 66 4.33 0.35 -15.34
C ARG A 66 5.30 1.22 -14.55
N ARG A 67 5.45 2.47 -14.96
CA ARG A 67 6.26 3.46 -14.24
C ARG A 67 5.66 3.72 -12.84
N PRO A 68 6.44 3.65 -11.74
CA PRO A 68 5.93 3.85 -10.39
C PRO A 68 5.21 5.19 -10.18
N ALA A 69 5.70 6.27 -10.81
CA ALA A 69 5.07 7.58 -10.73
C ALA A 69 3.64 7.58 -11.31
N THR A 70 3.44 6.92 -12.46
CA THR A 70 2.12 6.76 -13.09
C THR A 70 1.19 5.94 -12.21
N CYS A 71 1.66 4.82 -11.65
CA CYS A 71 0.86 4.01 -10.72
C CYS A 71 0.39 4.83 -9.52
N ARG A 72 1.25 5.66 -8.94
CA ARG A 72 0.88 6.54 -7.81
C ARG A 72 -0.21 7.56 -8.20
N ILE A 73 -0.09 8.19 -9.37
CA ILE A 73 -1.08 9.14 -9.89
C ILE A 73 -2.42 8.42 -10.10
N TYR A 74 -2.42 7.28 -10.79
CA TYR A 74 -3.64 6.53 -11.08
C TYR A 74 -4.31 6.02 -9.81
N ASN A 75 -3.55 5.52 -8.85
CA ASN A 75 -4.10 5.08 -7.56
C ASN A 75 -4.71 6.24 -6.76
N ALA A 76 -4.08 7.43 -6.81
CA ALA A 76 -4.63 8.62 -6.16
C ALA A 76 -5.94 9.08 -6.82
N THR A 77 -5.99 9.11 -8.16
CA THR A 77 -7.22 9.43 -8.91
C THR A 77 -8.31 8.38 -8.67
N TRP A 78 -7.96 7.10 -8.68
CA TRP A 78 -8.88 6.00 -8.40
C TRP A 78 -9.53 6.12 -7.02
N LYS A 79 -8.76 6.47 -5.99
CA LYS A 79 -9.32 6.70 -4.63
C LYS A 79 -10.34 7.84 -4.64
N LYS A 80 -10.05 8.94 -5.32
CA LYS A 80 -11.00 10.07 -5.45
C LYS A 80 -12.25 9.63 -6.23
N PHE A 81 -12.07 8.88 -7.31
CA PHE A 81 -13.17 8.34 -8.10
C PHE A 81 -14.07 7.41 -7.27
N CYS A 82 -13.50 6.49 -6.49
CA CYS A 82 -14.25 5.62 -5.58
C CYS A 82 -15.02 6.43 -4.54
N GLN A 83 -14.41 7.47 -3.95
CA GLN A 83 -15.09 8.35 -3.00
C GLN A 83 -16.26 9.11 -3.64
N TRP A 84 -16.07 9.60 -4.87
CA TRP A 84 -17.14 10.25 -5.64
C TRP A 84 -18.26 9.26 -5.96
N CYS A 85 -17.93 8.04 -6.42
CA CYS A 85 -18.90 6.97 -6.69
C CYS A 85 -19.77 6.65 -5.48
N VAL A 86 -19.18 6.55 -4.27
CA VAL A 86 -19.93 6.33 -3.03
C VAL A 86 -20.93 7.45 -2.77
N LYS A 87 -20.53 8.71 -2.97
CA LYS A 87 -21.43 9.88 -2.78
C LYS A 87 -22.55 9.90 -3.83
N SER A 88 -22.23 9.55 -5.07
CA SER A 88 -23.15 9.54 -6.20
C SER A 88 -24.00 8.26 -6.29
N ARG A 89 -23.80 7.29 -5.38
CA ARG A 89 -24.44 5.95 -5.40
C ARG A 89 -24.20 5.18 -6.70
N ILE A 90 -23.01 5.33 -7.26
CA ILE A 90 -22.55 4.65 -8.48
C ILE A 90 -21.58 3.54 -8.10
N SER A 91 -21.63 2.41 -8.81
CA SER A 91 -20.63 1.36 -8.66
C SER A 91 -19.33 1.80 -9.34
N PRO A 92 -18.19 1.88 -8.61
CA PRO A 92 -16.92 2.25 -9.22
C PRO A 92 -16.41 1.21 -10.23
N LEU A 93 -16.89 -0.03 -10.16
CA LEU A 93 -16.48 -1.11 -11.07
C LEU A 93 -17.28 -1.17 -12.37
N THR A 94 -18.46 -0.55 -12.39
CA THR A 94 -19.38 -0.61 -13.52
C THR A 94 -20.10 0.74 -13.75
N PRO A 95 -19.36 1.87 -13.86
CA PRO A 95 -19.97 3.14 -14.21
C PRO A 95 -20.35 3.16 -15.70
N SER A 96 -21.41 3.87 -16.06
CA SER A 96 -21.68 4.22 -17.46
C SER A 96 -20.69 5.27 -17.95
N VAL A 97 -20.51 5.41 -19.27
CA VAL A 97 -19.63 6.46 -19.83
C VAL A 97 -20.06 7.86 -19.38
N GLY A 98 -21.37 8.15 -19.36
CA GLY A 98 -21.89 9.43 -18.87
C GLY A 98 -21.50 9.68 -17.41
N GLN A 99 -21.62 8.67 -16.55
CA GLN A 99 -21.20 8.77 -15.15
C GLN A 99 -19.69 9.00 -14.98
N VAL A 100 -18.85 8.44 -15.86
CA VAL A 100 -17.41 8.71 -15.83
C VAL A 100 -17.11 10.15 -16.25
N LEU A 101 -17.88 10.71 -17.18
CA LEU A 101 -17.73 12.10 -17.62
C LEU A 101 -18.20 13.13 -16.57
N ASP A 102 -19.07 12.73 -15.65
CA ASP A 102 -19.55 13.56 -14.54
C ASP A 102 -18.55 13.64 -13.36
N PHE A 103 -17.51 12.80 -13.36
CA PHE A 103 -16.44 12.79 -12.37
C PHE A 103 -15.30 13.75 -12.74
#